data_AF-A0A2T3JIX6-F1
#
_entry.id   AF-A0A2T3JIX6-F1
#
_cell.length_a   1.000
_cell.length_b   1.000
_cell.length_c   1.000
_cell.angle_alpha   90.00
_cell.angle_beta   90.00
_cell.angle_gamma   90.00
#
_symmetry.space_group_name_H-M   'P 1'
#
loop_
_entity.id
_entity.type
_entity.pdbx_description
1 polymer ?
#
loop_
_entity_poly.entity_id
_entity_poly.type
_entity_poly.pdbx_seq_one_letter_code
_entity_poly.pdbx_strand_id
1 'polypeptide(L)'
;MNQEKKAMLEKALYLYKIEFVKAAEKSRAEINYLGQHSLLWGTMGANGISPAFWFGVCAGLAIEWTKYRVVGNSFVSTLDSARSEAFITPEKERKIIASLKADIERSHRLQDQLTLALKGTCKPTGKVYTSVYPFNNAYSSLKEGNYYYVSSGSHATAMYVGRKGKIDFYDPNIGEALGMSKPALQGYSRAAAESSCKVEGVDFSKLKTKKLTITEFQPI
;
A
#
# COMPACT_ATOMS: atom_id res chain seq x y z
N MET A 1 -14.23 -11.56 -13.84
CA MET A 1 -13.53 -12.49 -12.91
C MET A 1 -14.55 -13.53 -12.46
N ASN A 2 -14.25 -14.84 -12.52
CA ASN A 2 -15.21 -15.86 -12.05
C ASN A 2 -15.33 -15.81 -10.50
N GLN A 3 -16.41 -16.37 -9.95
CA GLN A 3 -16.68 -16.35 -8.51
C GLN A 3 -15.59 -17.04 -7.67
N GLU A 4 -14.98 -18.11 -8.19
CA GLU A 4 -13.92 -18.84 -7.50
C GLU A 4 -12.66 -17.99 -7.30
N LYS A 5 -12.23 -17.26 -8.34
CA LYS A 5 -11.09 -16.32 -8.24
C LYS A 5 -11.37 -15.21 -7.23
N LYS A 6 -12.61 -14.72 -7.15
CA LYS A 6 -13.02 -13.73 -6.15
C LYS A 6 -12.89 -14.29 -4.73
N ALA A 7 -13.45 -15.47 -4.47
CA ALA A 7 -13.41 -16.12 -3.15
C ALA A 7 -11.98 -16.45 -2.70
N MET A 8 -11.11 -16.86 -3.64
CA MET A 8 -9.68 -17.04 -3.38
C MET A 8 -9.04 -15.71 -2.97
N LEU A 9 -9.19 -14.64 -3.77
CA LEU A 9 -8.63 -13.34 -3.40
C LEU A 9 -9.10 -12.87 -2.02
N GLU A 10 -10.39 -12.97 -1.71
CA GLU A 10 -10.95 -12.61 -0.39
C GLU A 10 -10.31 -13.40 0.75
N LYS A 11 -10.09 -14.71 0.57
CA LYS A 11 -9.42 -15.56 1.56
C LYS A 11 -7.96 -15.16 1.74
N ALA A 12 -7.24 -14.83 0.67
CA ALA A 12 -5.88 -14.33 0.76
C ALA A 12 -5.82 -13.00 1.52
N LEU A 13 -6.67 -12.04 1.14
CA LEU A 13 -6.83 -10.73 1.81
C LEU A 13 -7.03 -10.92 3.32
N TYR A 14 -7.91 -11.85 3.71
CA TYR A 14 -8.20 -12.13 5.11
C TYR A 14 -6.98 -12.69 5.86
N LEU A 15 -6.27 -13.65 5.26
CA LEU A 15 -5.12 -14.29 5.90
C LEU A 15 -3.98 -13.31 6.15
N TYR A 16 -3.57 -12.51 5.17
CA TYR A 16 -2.48 -11.58 5.41
C TYR A 16 -2.92 -10.33 6.21
N LYS A 17 -4.21 -9.96 6.22
CA LYS A 17 -4.74 -8.97 7.17
C LYS A 17 -4.51 -9.40 8.62
N ILE A 18 -4.75 -10.68 8.94
CA ILE A 18 -4.45 -11.22 10.28
C ILE A 18 -2.96 -11.06 10.60
N GLU A 19 -2.08 -11.36 9.64
CA GLU A 19 -0.63 -11.23 9.84
C GLU A 19 -0.16 -9.78 9.98
N PHE A 20 -0.83 -8.84 9.30
CA PHE A 20 -0.62 -7.41 9.49
C PHE A 20 -0.96 -6.98 10.92
N VAL A 21 -2.13 -7.39 11.42
CA VAL A 21 -2.59 -7.09 12.78
C VAL A 21 -1.60 -7.65 13.81
N LYS A 22 -1.21 -8.93 13.67
CA LYS A 22 -0.20 -9.55 14.55
C LYS A 22 1.12 -8.77 14.55
N ALA A 23 1.57 -8.32 13.38
CA ALA A 23 2.82 -7.56 13.24
C ALA A 23 2.73 -6.17 13.91
N ALA A 24 1.58 -5.51 13.78
CA ALA A 24 1.29 -4.24 14.43
C ALA A 24 1.20 -4.40 15.97
N GLU A 25 0.43 -5.38 16.46
CA GLU A 25 0.31 -5.70 17.90
C GLU A 25 1.66 -6.01 18.53
N LYS A 26 2.47 -6.87 17.89
CA LYS A 26 3.84 -7.19 18.34
C LYS A 26 4.72 -5.95 18.45
N SER A 27 4.45 -4.93 17.65
CA SER A 27 5.19 -3.67 17.64
C SER A 27 4.58 -2.59 18.53
N ARG A 28 3.39 -2.85 19.12
CA ARG A 28 2.52 -1.84 19.75
C ARG A 28 2.24 -0.66 18.81
N ALA A 29 2.03 -0.95 17.53
CA ALA A 29 1.72 0.03 16.51
C ALA A 29 0.23 0.40 16.56
N GLU A 30 -0.09 1.66 16.26
CA GLU A 30 -1.46 2.10 16.03
C GLU A 30 -1.92 1.64 14.65
N ILE A 31 -3.15 1.16 14.51
CA ILE A 31 -3.68 0.66 13.24
C ILE A 31 -4.87 1.50 12.81
N ASN A 32 -4.82 2.03 11.58
CA ASN A 32 -5.97 2.67 10.93
C ASN A 32 -6.40 1.81 9.74
N TYR A 33 -7.59 1.23 9.82
CA TYR A 33 -8.11 0.33 8.79
C TYR A 33 -8.82 1.09 7.68
N LEU A 34 -8.29 0.98 6.47
CA LEU A 34 -8.98 1.41 5.27
C LEU A 34 -8.41 0.75 4.02
N GLY A 35 -8.85 -0.48 3.77
CA GLY A 35 -8.48 -1.19 2.55
C GLY A 35 -9.13 -0.55 1.33
N GLN A 36 -8.38 -0.44 0.25
CA GLN A 36 -8.79 0.15 -1.03
C GLN A 36 -10.16 -0.34 -1.46
N HIS A 37 -10.40 -1.65 -1.38
CA HIS A 37 -11.66 -2.31 -1.75
C HIS A 37 -12.92 -1.66 -1.15
N SER A 38 -12.83 -1.11 0.06
CA SER A 38 -13.96 -0.46 0.73
C SER A 38 -14.40 0.84 0.04
N LEU A 39 -13.46 1.60 -0.51
CA LEU A 39 -13.73 2.77 -1.34
C LEU A 39 -14.05 2.36 -2.78
N LEU A 40 -13.34 1.37 -3.30
CA LEU A 40 -13.51 0.88 -4.68
C LEU A 40 -14.95 0.48 -4.96
N TRP A 41 -15.56 -0.34 -4.10
CA TRP A 41 -16.91 -0.83 -4.33
C TRP A 41 -17.97 0.27 -4.27
N GLY A 42 -17.81 1.27 -3.41
CA GLY A 42 -18.72 2.42 -3.32
C GLY A 42 -18.61 3.41 -4.49
N THR A 43 -17.54 3.30 -5.28
CA THR A 43 -17.21 4.26 -6.35
C THR A 43 -17.20 3.65 -7.76
N MET A 44 -17.57 2.38 -7.93
CA MET A 44 -17.76 1.76 -9.25
C MET A 44 -19.08 2.18 -9.89
N GLY A 45 -19.07 2.57 -11.18
CA GLY A 45 -20.30 2.92 -11.90
C GLY A 45 -20.06 3.72 -13.19
N ALA A 46 -21.16 4.03 -13.91
CA ALA A 46 -21.13 4.74 -15.20
C ALA A 46 -20.56 6.18 -15.11
N ASN A 47 -20.65 6.84 -13.95
CA ASN A 47 -19.92 8.09 -13.66
C ASN A 47 -18.93 7.93 -12.49
N GLY A 48 -18.67 6.68 -12.11
CA GLY A 48 -17.73 6.29 -11.08
C GLY A 48 -16.31 6.15 -11.62
N ILE A 49 -15.51 5.38 -10.91
CA ILE A 49 -14.11 5.13 -11.27
C ILE A 49 -14.04 3.79 -12.01
N SER A 50 -13.37 3.81 -13.17
CA SER A 50 -13.33 2.66 -14.08
C SER A 50 -12.74 1.42 -13.38
N PRO A 51 -13.38 0.25 -13.46
CA PRO A 51 -12.83 -0.99 -12.92
C PRO A 51 -11.44 -1.33 -13.48
N ALA A 52 -11.16 -0.93 -14.73
CA ALA A 52 -9.87 -1.14 -15.38
C ALA A 52 -8.76 -0.30 -14.73
N PHE A 53 -9.08 0.93 -14.32
CA PHE A 53 -8.14 1.81 -13.63
C PHE A 53 -7.73 1.27 -12.25
N TRP A 54 -8.63 0.51 -11.61
CA TRP A 54 -8.39 0.03 -10.25
C TRP A 54 -7.52 -1.22 -10.15
N PHE A 55 -7.26 -1.91 -11.26
CA PHE A 55 -6.25 -2.97 -11.28
C PHE A 55 -4.86 -2.35 -11.13
N GLY A 56 -4.19 -2.62 -10.01
CA GLY A 56 -2.85 -2.09 -9.72
C GLY A 56 -2.84 -0.72 -9.03
N VAL A 57 -3.99 -0.19 -8.62
CA VAL A 57 -4.09 1.13 -7.98
C VAL A 57 -3.30 1.26 -6.66
N CYS A 58 -2.92 0.14 -6.05
CA CYS A 58 -2.02 0.11 -4.90
C CYS A 58 -0.78 0.99 -5.09
N ALA A 59 -0.22 1.06 -6.31
CA ALA A 59 0.91 1.94 -6.62
C ALA A 59 0.56 3.43 -6.47
N GLY A 60 -0.57 3.86 -7.03
CA GLY A 60 -1.04 5.23 -6.91
C GLY A 60 -1.35 5.60 -5.46
N LEU A 61 -2.02 4.70 -4.73
CA LEU A 61 -2.34 4.87 -3.32
C LEU A 61 -1.08 4.97 -2.44
N ALA A 62 -0.07 4.13 -2.68
CA ALA A 62 1.20 4.18 -1.94
C ALA A 62 1.97 5.49 -2.17
N ILE A 63 1.94 6.01 -3.41
CA ILE A 63 2.55 7.30 -3.76
C ILE A 63 1.79 8.44 -3.08
N GLU A 64 0.45 8.46 -3.17
CA GLU A 64 -0.37 9.50 -2.52
C GLU A 64 -0.25 9.47 -1.00
N TRP A 65 -0.21 8.28 -0.38
CA TRP A 65 0.06 8.16 1.05
C TRP A 65 1.37 8.85 1.44
N THR A 66 2.43 8.63 0.66
CA THR A 66 3.73 9.28 0.86
C THR A 66 3.61 10.80 0.80
N LYS A 67 2.90 11.33 -0.20
CA LYS A 67 2.73 12.78 -0.37
C LYS A 67 2.00 13.42 0.80
N TYR A 68 0.91 12.80 1.24
CA TYR A 68 0.13 13.26 2.39
C TYR A 68 0.96 13.21 3.67
N ARG A 69 1.72 12.12 3.88
CA ARG A 69 2.53 11.94 5.08
C ARG A 69 3.63 12.98 5.21
N VAL A 70 4.30 13.34 4.10
CA VAL A 70 5.35 14.37 4.07
C VAL A 70 4.84 15.72 4.55
N VAL A 71 3.62 16.10 4.18
CA VAL A 71 3.01 17.38 4.60
C VAL A 71 2.26 17.29 5.93
N GLY A 72 2.38 16.18 6.66
CA GLY A 72 1.76 15.99 7.98
C GLY A 72 0.27 15.64 7.96
N ASN A 73 -0.28 15.28 6.80
CA ASN A 73 -1.70 14.94 6.65
C ASN A 73 -1.94 13.42 6.73
N SER A 74 -3.15 13.05 7.18
CA SER A 74 -3.61 11.65 7.22
C SER A 74 -4.30 11.27 5.92
N PHE A 75 -3.61 10.54 5.05
CA PHE A 75 -4.21 10.00 3.82
C PHE A 75 -5.36 9.05 4.12
N VAL A 76 -5.22 8.22 5.17
CA VAL A 76 -6.26 7.26 5.57
C VAL A 76 -7.54 7.98 6.01
N SER A 77 -7.43 9.08 6.76
CA SER A 77 -8.62 9.88 7.14
C SER A 77 -9.28 10.56 5.93
N THR A 78 -8.49 11.02 4.96
CA THR A 78 -9.03 11.59 3.70
C THR A 78 -9.76 10.54 2.87
N LEU A 79 -9.18 9.35 2.73
CA LEU A 79 -9.82 8.22 2.06
C LEU A 79 -11.10 7.77 2.79
N ASP A 80 -11.14 7.84 4.13
CA ASP A 80 -12.34 7.48 4.90
C ASP A 80 -13.47 8.50 4.73
N SER A 81 -13.12 9.79 4.64
CA SER A 81 -14.05 10.86 4.27
C SER A 81 -14.63 10.62 2.88
N ALA A 82 -13.80 10.22 1.93
CA ALA A 82 -14.24 9.86 0.58
C ALA A 82 -15.10 8.59 0.57
N ARG A 83 -14.78 7.59 1.39
CA ARG A 83 -15.62 6.39 1.56
C ARG A 83 -17.00 6.79 2.07
N SER A 84 -17.07 7.65 3.07
CA SER A 84 -18.34 8.16 3.60
C SER A 84 -19.15 8.88 2.52
N GLU A 85 -18.51 9.79 1.77
CA GLU A 85 -19.12 10.48 0.63
C GLU A 85 -19.67 9.51 -0.43
N ALA A 86 -18.97 8.40 -0.70
CA ALA A 86 -19.43 7.40 -1.68
C ALA A 86 -20.75 6.72 -1.28
N PHE A 87 -20.99 6.53 0.02
CA PHE A 87 -22.17 5.82 0.52
C PHE A 87 -23.35 6.72 0.86
N ILE A 88 -23.11 7.99 1.20
CA ILE A 88 -24.17 8.89 1.69
C ILE A 88 -24.50 10.04 0.73
N THR A 89 -23.60 10.38 -0.19
CA THR A 89 -23.76 11.55 -1.07
C THR A 89 -24.14 11.10 -2.49
N PRO A 90 -25.12 11.76 -3.15
CA PRO A 90 -25.42 11.53 -4.57
C PRO A 90 -24.19 11.74 -5.47
N GLU A 91 -24.05 10.91 -6.51
CA GLU A 91 -22.84 10.87 -7.37
C GLU A 91 -22.41 12.24 -7.93
N LYS A 92 -23.36 13.08 -8.34
CA LYS A 92 -23.11 14.40 -8.92
C LYS A 92 -22.55 15.43 -7.93
N GLU A 93 -22.64 15.14 -6.63
CA GLU A 93 -22.26 16.06 -5.55
C GLU A 93 -20.94 15.66 -4.89
N ARG A 94 -20.31 14.55 -5.33
CA ARG A 94 -19.12 13.97 -4.72
C ARG A 94 -17.85 14.73 -5.13
N LYS A 95 -17.34 15.61 -4.28
CA LYS A 95 -16.16 16.45 -4.56
C LYS A 95 -14.86 15.81 -4.09
N ILE A 96 -14.87 15.13 -2.93
CA ILE A 96 -13.63 14.56 -2.34
C ILE A 96 -13.15 13.39 -3.20
N ILE A 97 -14.07 12.50 -3.60
CA ILE A 97 -13.77 11.36 -4.47
C ILE A 97 -13.21 11.82 -5.82
N ALA A 98 -13.77 12.87 -6.42
CA ALA A 98 -13.31 13.37 -7.72
C ALA A 98 -11.86 13.87 -7.67
N SER A 99 -11.51 14.61 -6.60
CA SER A 99 -10.13 15.07 -6.38
C SER A 99 -9.18 13.90 -6.16
N LEU A 100 -9.50 12.99 -5.24
CA LEU A 100 -8.67 11.82 -4.93
C LEU A 100 -8.47 10.93 -6.16
N LYS A 101 -9.52 10.71 -6.95
CA LYS A 101 -9.45 9.96 -8.21
C LYS A 101 -8.35 10.51 -9.11
N ALA A 102 -8.38 11.81 -9.39
CA ALA A 102 -7.43 12.44 -10.30
C ALA A 102 -5.97 12.32 -9.78
N ASP A 103 -5.78 12.48 -8.48
CA ASP A 103 -4.46 12.39 -7.84
C ASP A 103 -3.92 10.96 -7.86
N ILE A 104 -4.73 9.98 -7.47
CA ILE A 104 -4.39 8.56 -7.50
C ILE A 104 -4.14 8.10 -8.94
N GLU A 105 -4.97 8.53 -9.90
CA GLU A 105 -4.79 8.23 -11.34
C GLU A 105 -3.46 8.74 -11.86
N ARG A 106 -3.15 10.01 -11.59
CA ARG A 106 -1.89 10.62 -12.00
C ARG A 106 -0.70 9.89 -11.38
N SER A 107 -0.77 9.57 -10.09
CA SER A 107 0.31 8.85 -9.40
C SER A 107 0.48 7.42 -9.88
N HIS A 108 -0.60 6.70 -10.12
CA HIS A 108 -0.55 5.34 -10.65
C HIS A 108 0.10 5.29 -12.04
N ARG A 109 -0.25 6.24 -12.94
CA ARG A 109 0.38 6.36 -14.27
C ARG A 109 1.89 6.64 -14.19
N LEU A 110 2.35 7.22 -13.09
CA LEU A 110 3.75 7.55 -12.83
C LEU A 110 4.46 6.52 -11.93
N GLN A 111 3.88 5.34 -11.70
CA GLN A 111 4.45 4.33 -10.81
C GLN A 111 5.87 3.87 -11.20
N ASP A 112 6.19 3.89 -12.49
CA ASP A 112 7.52 3.56 -13.02
C ASP A 112 8.46 4.79 -13.10
N GLN A 113 7.93 5.98 -12.81
CA GLN A 113 8.64 7.26 -12.83
C GLN A 113 8.52 7.94 -11.46
N LEU A 114 8.86 7.24 -10.39
CA LEU A 114 8.65 7.70 -9.01
C LEU A 114 9.26 9.09 -8.72
N THR A 115 10.40 9.43 -9.32
CA THR A 115 10.99 10.77 -9.21
C THR A 115 10.06 11.87 -9.74
N LEU A 116 9.35 11.61 -10.84
CA LEU A 116 8.35 12.52 -11.37
C LEU A 116 7.08 12.49 -10.52
N ALA A 117 6.66 11.31 -10.06
CA ALA A 117 5.46 11.14 -9.24
C ALA A 117 5.53 11.90 -7.91
N LEU A 118 6.73 11.97 -7.30
CA LEU A 118 6.98 12.62 -6.00
C LEU A 118 7.64 14.00 -6.13
N LYS A 119 7.71 14.58 -7.33
CA LYS A 119 8.32 15.89 -7.57
C LYS A 119 7.68 16.96 -6.68
N GLY A 120 8.51 17.75 -6.01
CA GLY A 120 8.05 18.81 -5.10
C GLY A 120 7.62 18.31 -3.72
N THR A 121 7.65 17.00 -3.47
CA THR A 121 7.34 16.40 -2.17
C THR A 121 8.53 15.63 -1.61
N CYS A 122 9.18 14.81 -2.45
CA CYS A 122 10.40 14.10 -2.09
C CYS A 122 11.47 14.24 -3.18
N LYS A 123 12.72 14.04 -2.79
CA LYS A 123 13.87 13.85 -3.69
C LYS A 123 14.36 12.41 -3.61
N PRO A 124 14.69 11.75 -4.75
CA PRO A 124 15.29 10.42 -4.70
C PRO A 124 16.68 10.48 -4.10
N THR A 125 17.06 9.46 -3.33
CA THR A 125 18.44 9.35 -2.81
C THR A 125 19.38 8.61 -3.78
N GLY A 126 18.85 8.10 -4.89
CA GLY A 126 19.54 7.23 -5.84
C GLY A 126 19.64 5.77 -5.38
N LYS A 127 19.10 5.43 -4.20
CA LYS A 127 19.19 4.07 -3.65
C LYS A 127 17.96 3.24 -3.96
N VAL A 128 18.21 2.09 -4.58
CA VAL A 128 17.22 1.04 -4.83
C VAL A 128 17.75 -0.25 -4.21
N TYR A 129 17.00 -0.79 -3.26
CA TYR A 129 17.30 -2.07 -2.64
C TYR A 129 16.43 -3.15 -3.26
N THR A 130 16.96 -4.37 -3.29
CA THR A 130 16.16 -5.51 -3.72
C THR A 130 16.34 -6.67 -2.76
N SER A 131 15.23 -7.35 -2.48
CA SER A 131 15.19 -8.46 -1.53
C SER A 131 14.40 -9.60 -2.14
N VAL A 132 15.01 -10.77 -2.20
CA VAL A 132 14.37 -12.00 -2.68
C VAL A 132 13.75 -12.72 -1.49
N TYR A 133 12.64 -13.41 -1.72
CA TYR A 133 12.00 -14.26 -0.71
C TYR A 133 13.03 -15.16 -0.01
N PRO A 134 13.01 -15.32 1.32
CA PRO A 134 11.95 -14.93 2.28
C PRO A 134 12.05 -13.50 2.81
N PHE A 135 12.71 -12.61 2.05
CA PHE A 135 12.83 -11.18 2.35
C PHE A 135 13.65 -10.86 3.60
N ASN A 136 14.61 -11.72 3.94
CA ASN A 136 15.38 -11.63 5.17
C ASN A 136 16.15 -10.31 5.36
N ASN A 137 16.44 -9.61 4.27
CA ASN A 137 17.18 -8.35 4.24
C ASN A 137 16.37 -7.16 3.73
N ALA A 138 15.05 -7.31 3.48
CA ALA A 138 14.24 -6.24 2.87
C ALA A 138 14.32 -4.92 3.65
N TYR A 139 14.40 -5.00 4.98
CA TYR A 139 14.28 -3.82 5.84
C TYR A 139 15.53 -3.52 6.67
N SER A 140 16.65 -4.24 6.44
CA SER A 140 17.87 -4.05 7.20
C SER A 140 18.47 -2.66 6.98
N SER A 141 18.50 -2.22 5.72
CA SER A 141 19.18 -0.98 5.28
C SER A 141 18.34 0.29 5.40
N LEU A 142 17.12 0.21 5.95
CA LEU A 142 16.28 1.37 6.13
C LEU A 142 16.88 2.35 7.15
N LYS A 143 16.94 3.61 6.75
CA LYS A 143 17.40 4.77 7.52
C LYS A 143 16.23 5.61 8.01
N GLU A 144 16.38 6.17 9.21
CA GLU A 144 15.45 7.15 9.78
C GLU A 144 15.35 8.42 8.93
N GLY A 145 14.18 9.07 8.98
CA GLY A 145 13.89 10.31 8.26
C GLY A 145 13.60 10.12 6.76
N ASN A 146 13.61 8.89 6.26
CA ASN A 146 13.41 8.57 4.85
C ASN A 146 12.04 7.92 4.61
N TYR A 147 11.55 8.11 3.38
CA TYR A 147 10.39 7.46 2.82
C TYR A 147 10.82 6.37 1.84
N TYR A 148 9.99 5.34 1.69
CA TYR A 148 10.28 4.25 0.78
C TYR A 148 9.02 3.77 0.08
N TYR A 149 9.16 3.55 -1.21
CA TYR A 149 8.17 2.86 -2.03
C TYR A 149 8.62 1.41 -2.23
N VAL A 150 7.75 0.45 -1.89
CA VAL A 150 8.02 -0.98 -2.01
C VAL A 150 7.11 -1.56 -3.09
N SER A 151 7.69 -2.24 -4.07
CA SER A 151 6.95 -2.94 -5.11
C SER A 151 7.35 -4.40 -5.21
N SER A 152 6.36 -5.27 -5.33
CA SER A 152 6.51 -6.69 -5.66
C SER A 152 6.26 -6.99 -7.15
N GLY A 153 6.05 -5.95 -7.96
CA GLY A 153 5.61 -6.06 -9.36
C GLY A 153 4.08 -6.22 -9.51
N SER A 154 3.41 -6.91 -8.58
CA SER A 154 1.96 -7.09 -8.59
C SER A 154 1.22 -6.28 -7.51
N HIS A 155 1.95 -5.78 -6.52
CA HIS A 155 1.42 -4.98 -5.42
C HIS A 155 2.47 -3.98 -4.96
N ALA A 156 2.02 -2.82 -4.50
CA ALA A 156 2.86 -1.75 -3.99
C ALA A 156 2.38 -1.22 -2.64
N THR A 157 3.34 -0.89 -1.78
CA THR A 157 3.14 -0.37 -0.42
C THR A 157 4.09 0.79 -0.17
N ALA A 158 3.83 1.59 0.85
CA ALA A 158 4.70 2.71 1.24
C ALA A 158 5.12 2.60 2.70
N MET A 159 6.24 3.23 3.03
CA MET A 159 6.68 3.35 4.41
C MET A 159 7.45 4.63 4.69
N TYR A 160 7.39 5.07 5.94
CA TYR A 160 8.23 6.09 6.51
C TYR A 160 8.96 5.54 7.72
N VAL A 161 10.26 5.81 7.84
CA VAL A 161 11.04 5.39 9.00
C VAL A 161 11.20 6.58 9.92
N GLY A 162 10.40 6.60 10.98
CA GLY A 162 10.47 7.59 12.04
C GLY A 162 11.66 7.38 12.98
N ARG A 163 11.69 8.19 14.04
CA ARG A 163 12.73 8.16 15.07
C ARG A 163 12.80 6.79 15.75
N LYS A 164 13.99 6.41 16.23
CA LYS A 164 14.25 5.13 16.92
C LYS A 164 13.96 3.90 16.03
N GLY A 165 14.05 4.07 14.72
CA GLY A 165 13.85 3.01 13.71
C GLY A 165 12.42 2.47 13.63
N LYS A 166 11.42 3.20 14.15
CA LYS A 166 10.00 2.84 14.06
C LYS A 166 9.48 3.12 12.65
N ILE A 167 8.66 2.22 12.12
CA ILE A 167 8.20 2.27 10.72
C ILE A 167 6.71 2.51 10.70
N ASP A 168 6.30 3.59 10.06
CA ASP A 168 4.92 3.78 9.63
C ASP A 168 4.79 3.09 8.28
N PHE A 169 3.88 2.14 8.18
CA PHE A 169 3.74 1.28 7.00
C PHE A 169 2.30 1.33 6.50
N TYR A 170 2.15 1.53 5.19
CA TYR A 170 0.87 1.59 4.52
C TYR A 170 0.76 0.48 3.48
N ASP A 171 -0.21 -0.41 3.67
CA ASP A 171 -0.63 -1.39 2.68
C ASP A 171 -2.02 -1.02 2.14
N PRO A 172 -2.14 -0.65 0.85
CA PRO A 172 -3.41 -0.27 0.26
C PRO A 172 -4.54 -1.29 0.43
N ASN A 173 -4.25 -2.58 0.66
CA ASN A 173 -5.29 -3.58 0.86
C ASN A 173 -5.85 -3.63 2.29
N ILE A 174 -5.20 -2.97 3.25
CA ILE A 174 -5.51 -3.05 4.67
C ILE A 174 -5.77 -1.66 5.25
N GLY A 175 -4.84 -0.73 5.05
CA GLY A 175 -4.72 0.51 5.79
C GLY A 175 -3.28 0.77 6.19
N GLU A 176 -3.07 1.47 7.30
CA GLU A 176 -1.74 1.77 7.83
C GLU A 176 -1.54 1.23 9.24
N ALA A 177 -0.28 0.99 9.58
CA ALA A 177 0.19 0.74 10.93
C ALA A 177 1.34 1.69 11.25
N LEU A 178 1.18 2.48 12.32
CA LEU A 178 2.12 3.52 12.73
C LEU A 178 3.00 2.99 13.86
N GLY A 179 4.32 2.97 13.66
CA GLY A 179 5.27 2.51 14.68
C GLY A 179 5.58 1.00 14.69
N MET A 180 5.48 0.33 13.54
CA MET A 180 5.95 -1.05 13.36
C MET A 180 7.46 -1.19 13.55
N SER A 181 7.91 -2.38 13.95
CA SER A 181 9.33 -2.73 13.99
C SER A 181 9.78 -3.41 12.70
N LYS A 182 11.06 -3.26 12.32
CA LYS A 182 11.66 -3.95 11.16
C LYS A 182 11.38 -5.47 11.16
N PRO A 183 11.58 -6.21 12.27
CA PRO A 183 11.35 -7.65 12.29
C PRO A 183 9.86 -8.02 12.10
N ALA A 184 8.94 -7.22 12.65
CA ALA A 184 7.52 -7.45 12.48
C ALA A 184 7.09 -7.24 11.02
N LEU A 185 7.59 -6.18 10.37
CA LEU A 185 7.29 -5.89 8.97
C LEU A 185 7.87 -6.95 8.01
N GLN A 186 9.06 -7.48 8.34
CA GLN A 186 9.64 -8.62 7.62
C GLN A 186 8.77 -9.87 7.73
N GLY A 187 8.31 -10.18 8.95
CA GLY A 187 7.38 -11.30 9.19
C GLY A 187 6.08 -11.14 8.40
N TYR A 188 5.49 -9.94 8.42
CA TYR A 188 4.31 -9.61 7.63
C TYR A 188 4.52 -9.86 6.13
N SER A 189 5.61 -9.33 5.56
CA SER A 189 5.86 -9.42 4.12
C SER A 189 6.06 -10.84 3.63
N ARG A 190 6.74 -11.67 4.45
CA ARG A 190 6.84 -13.11 4.20
C ARG A 190 5.47 -13.77 4.23
N ALA A 191 4.70 -13.53 5.29
CA ALA A 191 3.40 -14.16 5.48
C ALA A 191 2.36 -13.72 4.42
N ALA A 192 2.43 -12.48 3.94
CA ALA A 192 1.61 -11.98 2.84
C ALA A 192 1.93 -12.73 1.54
N ALA A 193 3.21 -12.94 1.21
CA ALA A 193 3.60 -13.71 0.04
C ALA A 193 3.18 -15.19 0.14
N GLU A 194 3.40 -15.82 1.30
CA GLU A 194 2.96 -17.21 1.58
C GLU A 194 1.44 -17.36 1.47
N SER A 195 0.67 -16.41 2.01
CA SER A 195 -0.79 -16.41 1.97
C SER A 195 -1.32 -16.31 0.54
N SER A 196 -0.77 -15.40 -0.28
CA SER A 196 -1.13 -15.31 -1.70
C SER A 196 -0.83 -16.62 -2.44
N CYS A 197 0.35 -17.20 -2.26
CA CYS A 197 0.76 -18.45 -2.92
C CYS A 197 -0.15 -19.62 -2.55
N LYS A 198 -0.43 -19.78 -1.24
CA LYS A 198 -1.30 -20.84 -0.72
C LYS A 198 -2.70 -20.77 -1.30
N VAL A 199 -3.24 -19.56 -1.46
CA VAL A 199 -4.62 -19.37 -1.89
C VAL A 199 -4.77 -19.42 -3.40
N GLU A 200 -3.76 -19.01 -4.15
CA GLU A 200 -3.71 -19.19 -5.61
C GLU A 200 -3.42 -20.64 -6.03
N GLY A 201 -3.17 -21.55 -5.08
CA GLY A 201 -2.81 -22.94 -5.37
C GLY A 201 -1.47 -23.08 -6.08
N VAL A 202 -0.61 -22.08 -5.95
CA VAL A 202 0.71 -22.05 -6.61
C VAL A 202 1.72 -22.78 -5.74
N ASP A 203 2.61 -23.54 -6.37
CA ASP A 203 3.71 -24.20 -5.68
C ASP A 203 4.60 -23.17 -4.94
N PHE A 204 4.87 -23.44 -3.65
CA PHE A 204 5.72 -22.61 -2.81
C PHE A 204 7.13 -22.38 -3.37
N SER A 205 7.65 -23.27 -4.21
CA SER A 205 8.90 -23.07 -4.94
C SER A 205 8.90 -21.82 -5.80
N LYS A 206 7.74 -21.37 -6.31
CA LYS A 206 7.61 -20.12 -7.07
C LYS A 206 7.82 -18.87 -6.21
N LEU A 207 7.73 -18.97 -4.88
CA LEU A 207 8.09 -17.87 -4.00
C LEU A 207 9.58 -17.55 -4.05
N LYS A 208 10.45 -18.53 -4.35
CA LYS A 208 11.92 -18.33 -4.39
C LYS A 208 12.36 -17.29 -5.41
N THR A 209 11.55 -17.03 -6.44
CA THR A 209 11.83 -16.00 -7.45
C THR A 209 11.13 -14.67 -7.16
N LYS A 210 10.27 -14.61 -6.13
CA LYS A 210 9.56 -13.38 -5.77
C LYS A 210 10.52 -12.38 -5.14
N LYS A 211 10.41 -11.14 -5.58
CA LYS A 211 11.32 -10.04 -5.25
C LYS A 211 10.54 -8.83 -4.79
N LEU A 212 11.04 -8.17 -3.76
CA LEU A 212 10.66 -6.81 -3.39
C LEU A 212 11.72 -5.84 -3.92
N THR A 213 11.27 -4.77 -4.56
CA THR A 213 12.09 -3.62 -4.94
C THR A 213 11.70 -2.46 -4.03
N ILE A 214 12.68 -1.85 -3.38
CA ILE A 214 12.48 -0.81 -2.37
C ILE A 214 13.25 0.42 -2.81
N THR A 215 12.54 1.48 -3.14
CA THR A 215 13.13 2.74 -3.63
C THR A 215 13.10 3.78 -2.51
N GLU A 216 14.25 4.38 -2.21
CA GLU A 216 14.43 5.34 -1.11
C GLU A 216 14.29 6.79 -1.56
N PHE A 217 13.59 7.58 -0.74
CA PHE A 217 13.33 9.00 -0.93
C PHE A 217 13.57 9.78 0.37
N GLN A 218 13.94 11.05 0.21
CA GLN A 218 14.00 12.03 1.29
C GLN A 218 12.92 13.09 1.11
N PRO A 219 12.30 13.61 2.18
CA PRO A 219 11.48 14.80 2.09
C PRO A 219 12.32 15.99 1.58
N ILE A 220 11.67 16.92 0.87
CA ILE A 220 12.28 18.19 0.44
C ILE A 220 12.19 19.21 1.56
#